data_AF-A0A8C4KAG0-F1
#
_entry.id   AF-A0A8C4KAG0-F1
#
_cell.length_a   1.000
_cell.length_b   1.000
_cell.length_c   1.000
_cell.angle_alpha   90.00
_cell.angle_beta   90.00
_cell.angle_gamma   90.00
#
_symmetry.space_group_name_H-M   'P 1'
#
loop_
_entity.id
_entity.type
_entity.pdbx_description
1 polymer ?
#
loop_
_entity_poly.entity_id
_entity_poly.type
_entity_poly.pdbx_seq_one_letter_code
_entity_poly.pdbx_strand_id
1 'polypeptide(L)'
;LGCRFGGRRGSAVQPGAQLKQQRDKLRQYQKRISLHLEKERALARQLLREGKKEKAMLLLKKKRYQEQLLDKTENQISNLERMVQDIEFTQIEMKVIEGLKIGNECLNKMHQVMSIEEVERIIGETQDAVEYQRQIDEILAGSLTEEDEDAILEELNAITQEQIELPEVPSEPLPEEVPGTLSLCALQLWLLVRLLSSIK
;
A
#
# COMPACT_ATOMS: atom_id res chain seq x y z
N LEU A 1 6.41 0.75 -30.40
CA LEU A 1 4.95 0.92 -30.16
C LEU A 1 4.77 1.80 -28.92
N GLY A 2 4.84 3.12 -29.09
CA GLY A 2 4.76 4.09 -28.00
C GLY A 2 3.41 4.79 -28.00
N CYS A 3 2.52 4.40 -27.08
CA CYS A 3 1.26 5.12 -26.86
C CYS A 3 1.55 6.40 -26.08
N ARG A 4 1.52 7.54 -26.80
CA ARG A 4 1.44 8.89 -26.24
C ARG A 4 0.18 8.99 -25.36
N PHE A 5 0.36 9.06 -24.05
CA PHE A 5 -0.67 9.54 -23.13
C PHE A 5 -0.89 11.03 -23.39
N GLY A 6 -1.86 11.33 -24.23
CA GLY A 6 -2.32 12.69 -24.49
C GLY A 6 -3.08 13.24 -23.29
N GLY A 7 -2.41 14.09 -22.50
CA GLY A 7 -3.05 14.91 -21.49
C GLY A 7 -3.96 15.96 -22.13
N ARG A 8 -5.24 15.62 -22.35
CA ARG A 8 -6.29 16.62 -22.56
C ARG A 8 -6.87 16.99 -21.19
N ARG A 9 -6.42 18.12 -20.65
CA ARG A 9 -7.17 18.90 -19.65
C ARG A 9 -8.37 19.54 -20.35
N GLY A 10 -9.32 18.72 -20.80
CA GLY A 10 -10.64 19.18 -21.21
C GLY A 10 -11.50 19.26 -19.96
N SER A 11 -12.04 20.44 -19.67
CA SER A 11 -12.99 20.79 -18.61
C SER A 11 -13.72 19.58 -18.02
N ALA A 12 -13.11 18.94 -17.03
CA ALA A 12 -13.60 17.69 -16.48
C ALA A 12 -14.78 18.02 -15.56
N VAL A 13 -15.98 18.06 -16.12
CA VAL A 13 -17.17 17.83 -15.31
C VAL A 13 -16.93 16.47 -14.66
N GLN A 14 -16.69 16.46 -13.35
CA GLN A 14 -16.39 15.23 -12.64
C GLN A 14 -17.49 14.20 -12.98
N PRO A 15 -17.13 12.96 -13.39
CA PRO A 15 -18.12 11.95 -13.78
C PRO A 15 -19.23 11.77 -12.73
N GLY A 16 -18.88 11.89 -11.45
CA GLY A 16 -19.83 11.85 -10.33
C GLY A 16 -20.86 13.00 -10.32
N ALA A 17 -20.54 14.19 -10.84
CA ALA A 17 -21.47 15.32 -10.88
C ALA A 17 -22.64 15.08 -11.86
N GLN A 18 -22.38 14.43 -12.99
CA GLN A 18 -23.40 14.13 -13.99
C GLN A 18 -24.41 13.09 -13.47
N LEU A 19 -23.91 12.03 -12.80
CA LEU A 19 -24.76 11.01 -12.19
C LEU A 19 -25.60 11.58 -11.05
N LYS A 20 -25.03 12.45 -10.21
CA LYS A 20 -25.76 13.17 -9.17
C LYS A 20 -26.90 14.00 -9.75
N GLN A 21 -26.66 14.73 -10.85
CA GLN A 21 -27.69 15.50 -11.54
C GLN A 21 -28.81 14.61 -12.10
N GLN A 22 -28.48 13.44 -12.67
CA GLN A 22 -29.48 12.48 -13.17
C GLN A 22 -30.31 11.90 -12.03
N ARG A 23 -29.67 11.51 -10.92
CA ARG A 23 -30.36 11.02 -9.71
C ARG A 23 -31.34 12.06 -9.18
N ASP A 24 -30.93 13.32 -9.11
CA ASP A 24 -31.76 14.40 -8.58
C ASP A 24 -32.97 14.67 -9.49
N LYS A 25 -32.81 14.57 -10.82
CA LYS A 25 -33.94 14.62 -11.77
C LYS A 25 -34.93 13.48 -11.55
N LEU A 26 -34.45 12.25 -11.32
CA LEU A 26 -35.32 11.10 -11.03
C LEU A 26 -36.05 11.25 -9.70
N ARG A 27 -35.38 11.75 -8.65
CA ARG A 27 -36.02 12.05 -7.36
C ARG A 27 -37.10 13.13 -7.49
N GLN A 28 -36.87 14.16 -8.30
CA GLN A 28 -37.90 15.16 -8.60
C GLN A 28 -39.10 14.55 -9.34
N TYR A 29 -38.85 13.65 -10.30
CA TYR A 29 -39.90 12.93 -11.02
C TYR A 29 -40.72 12.04 -10.08
N GLN A 30 -40.06 11.28 -9.19
CA GLN A 30 -40.69 10.47 -8.14
C GLN A 30 -41.65 11.32 -7.31
N LYS A 31 -41.18 12.46 -6.78
CA LYS A 31 -42.00 13.37 -5.96
C LYS A 31 -43.24 13.89 -6.71
N ARG A 32 -43.11 14.20 -8.00
CA ARG A 32 -44.24 14.66 -8.83
C ARG A 32 -45.28 13.55 -9.03
N ILE A 33 -44.85 12.31 -9.27
CA ILE A 33 -45.78 11.18 -9.42
C ILE A 33 -46.46 10.85 -8.10
N SER A 34 -45.75 10.86 -6.97
CA SER A 34 -46.35 10.60 -5.66
C SER A 34 -47.50 11.57 -5.37
N LEU A 35 -47.32 12.86 -5.65
CA LEU A 35 -48.40 13.86 -5.52
C LEU A 35 -49.58 13.58 -6.48
N HIS A 36 -49.29 13.08 -7.69
CA HIS A 36 -50.33 12.70 -8.65
C HIS A 36 -51.14 11.48 -8.15
N LEU A 37 -50.48 10.47 -7.59
CA LEU A 37 -51.12 9.28 -7.04
C LEU A 37 -52.05 9.60 -5.87
N GLU A 38 -51.66 10.55 -5.00
CA GLU A 38 -52.53 11.03 -3.91
C GLU A 38 -53.81 11.69 -4.44
N LYS A 39 -53.69 12.54 -5.46
CA LYS A 39 -54.82 13.19 -6.14
C LYS A 39 -55.73 12.16 -6.82
N GLU A 40 -55.16 11.21 -7.55
CA GLU A 40 -55.92 10.13 -8.19
C GLU A 40 -56.64 9.25 -7.16
N ARG A 41 -56.03 9.01 -5.98
CA ARG A 41 -56.67 8.30 -4.87
C ARG A 41 -57.84 9.08 -4.27
N ALA A 42 -57.72 10.41 -4.14
CA ALA A 42 -58.82 11.26 -3.70
C ALA A 42 -59.98 11.27 -4.71
N LEU A 43 -59.68 11.42 -6.01
CA LEU A 43 -60.66 11.36 -7.09
C LEU A 43 -61.37 10.00 -7.17
N ALA A 44 -60.63 8.90 -7.04
CA ALA A 44 -61.21 7.55 -7.02
C ALA A 44 -62.20 7.39 -5.85
N ARG A 45 -61.86 7.91 -4.65
CA ARG A 45 -62.77 7.91 -3.49
C ARG A 45 -64.02 8.75 -3.73
N GLN A 46 -63.91 9.88 -4.43
CA GLN A 46 -65.06 10.70 -4.79
C GLN A 46 -65.98 9.98 -5.80
N LEU A 47 -65.42 9.39 -6.86
CA LEU A 47 -66.21 8.66 -7.86
C LEU A 47 -66.92 7.43 -7.30
N LEU A 48 -66.34 6.77 -6.29
CA LEU A 48 -67.01 5.70 -5.56
C LEU A 48 -68.22 6.21 -4.75
N ARG A 49 -68.12 7.40 -4.14
CA ARG A 49 -69.25 8.05 -3.46
C ARG A 49 -70.35 8.48 -4.43
N GLU A 50 -69.99 8.89 -5.64
CA GLU A 50 -70.93 9.25 -6.72
C GLU A 50 -71.52 8.03 -7.44
N GLY A 51 -71.21 6.79 -7.03
CA GLY A 51 -71.72 5.56 -7.64
C GLY A 51 -71.12 5.20 -9.00
N LYS A 52 -70.15 5.97 -9.51
CA LYS A 52 -69.51 5.78 -10.84
C LYS A 52 -68.39 4.75 -10.79
N LYS A 53 -68.75 3.48 -10.52
CA LYS A 53 -67.80 2.37 -10.30
C LYS A 53 -66.83 2.11 -11.47
N GLU A 54 -67.30 2.15 -12.71
CA GLU A 54 -66.47 1.89 -13.90
C GLU A 54 -65.34 2.93 -14.06
N LYS A 55 -65.65 4.21 -13.87
CA LYS A 55 -64.67 5.31 -13.92
C LYS A 55 -63.66 5.20 -12.77
N ALA A 56 -64.12 4.84 -11.58
CA ALA A 56 -63.24 4.59 -10.43
C ALA A 56 -62.28 3.40 -10.70
N MET A 57 -62.78 2.31 -11.30
CA MET A 57 -61.96 1.15 -11.65
C MET A 57 -60.87 1.51 -12.67
N LEU A 58 -61.20 2.31 -13.69
CA LEU A 58 -60.23 2.78 -14.69
C LEU A 58 -59.11 3.61 -14.06
N LEU A 59 -59.46 4.54 -13.16
CA LEU A 59 -58.47 5.35 -12.43
C LEU A 59 -57.58 4.49 -11.54
N LEU A 60 -58.13 3.49 -10.85
CA LEU A 60 -57.33 2.58 -10.03
C LEU A 60 -56.37 1.72 -10.87
N LYS A 61 -56.76 1.31 -12.08
CA LYS A 61 -55.85 0.64 -13.03
C LYS A 61 -54.71 1.57 -13.45
N LYS A 62 -55.02 2.83 -13.77
CA LYS A 62 -54.02 3.85 -14.12
C LYS A 62 -53.04 4.09 -12.96
N LYS A 63 -53.57 4.24 -11.74
CA LYS A 63 -52.80 4.38 -10.50
C LYS A 63 -51.80 3.24 -10.33
N ARG A 64 -52.26 1.99 -10.46
CA ARG A 64 -51.41 0.79 -10.32
C ARG A 64 -50.29 0.75 -11.35
N TYR A 65 -50.53 1.17 -12.59
CA TYR A 65 -49.48 1.26 -13.61
C TYR A 65 -48.42 2.32 -13.26
N GLN A 66 -48.83 3.47 -12.73
CA GLN A 66 -47.91 4.51 -12.26
C GLN A 66 -47.09 4.06 -11.04
N GLU A 67 -47.67 3.29 -10.12
CA GLU A 67 -46.95 2.66 -9.00
C GLU A 67 -45.84 1.72 -9.51
N GLN A 68 -46.14 0.86 -10.48
CA GLN A 68 -45.12 0.00 -11.09
C GLN A 68 -43.99 0.79 -11.77
N LEU A 69 -44.31 1.96 -12.34
CA LEU A 69 -43.29 2.84 -12.93
C LEU A 69 -42.44 3.52 -11.86
N LEU A 70 -43.02 3.86 -10.70
CA LEU A 70 -42.28 4.35 -9.54
C LEU A 70 -41.30 3.31 -9.03
N ASP A 71 -41.72 2.04 -8.88
CA ASP A 71 -40.85 0.96 -8.42
C ASP A 71 -39.62 0.81 -9.34
N LYS A 72 -39.84 0.86 -10.66
CA LYS A 72 -38.73 0.86 -11.64
C LYS A 72 -37.81 2.07 -11.49
N THR A 73 -38.37 3.24 -11.23
CA THR A 73 -37.61 4.48 -11.02
C THR A 73 -36.78 4.41 -9.74
N GLU A 74 -37.32 3.82 -8.67
CA GLU A 74 -36.63 3.65 -7.40
C GLU A 74 -35.44 2.68 -7.52
N ASN A 75 -35.60 1.61 -8.30
CA ASN A 75 -34.49 0.73 -8.69
C ASN A 75 -33.40 1.49 -9.46
N GLN A 76 -33.78 2.36 -10.40
CA GLN A 76 -32.82 3.19 -11.14
C GLN A 76 -32.09 4.18 -10.23
N ILE A 77 -32.77 4.80 -9.27
CA ILE A 77 -32.16 5.69 -8.27
C ILE A 77 -31.14 4.90 -7.44
N SER A 78 -31.50 3.71 -6.97
CA SER A 78 -30.60 2.85 -6.18
C SER A 78 -29.35 2.45 -6.98
N ASN A 79 -29.51 2.15 -8.27
CA ASN A 79 -28.38 1.86 -9.15
C ASN A 79 -27.47 3.07 -9.38
N LEU A 80 -28.05 4.27 -9.55
CA LEU A 80 -27.28 5.51 -9.68
C LEU A 80 -26.50 5.82 -8.39
N GLU A 81 -27.09 5.57 -7.22
CA GLU A 81 -26.43 5.78 -5.94
C GLU A 81 -25.23 4.85 -5.76
N ARG A 82 -25.37 3.57 -6.14
CA ARG A 82 -24.24 2.62 -6.17
C ARG A 82 -23.12 3.10 -7.09
N MET A 83 -23.45 3.48 -8.33
CA MET A 83 -22.42 3.97 -9.27
C MET A 83 -21.72 5.24 -8.79
N VAL A 84 -22.42 6.13 -8.07
CA VAL A 84 -21.80 7.30 -7.45
C VAL A 84 -20.80 6.88 -6.36
N GLN A 85 -21.15 5.92 -5.51
CA GLN A 85 -20.25 5.38 -4.48
C GLN A 85 -19.02 4.71 -5.10
N ASP A 86 -19.22 3.91 -6.15
CA ASP A 86 -18.12 3.24 -6.86
C ASP A 86 -17.15 4.27 -7.47
N ILE A 87 -17.67 5.37 -8.04
CA ILE A 87 -16.83 6.45 -8.55
C ILE A 87 -16.08 7.17 -7.43
N GLU A 88 -16.73 7.43 -6.29
CA GLU A 88 -16.06 8.05 -5.15
C GLU A 88 -14.96 7.15 -4.58
N PHE A 89 -15.17 5.84 -4.55
CA PHE A 89 -14.17 4.86 -4.13
C PHE A 89 -12.99 4.79 -5.11
N THR A 90 -13.26 4.64 -6.40
CA THR A 90 -12.21 4.62 -7.43
C THR A 90 -11.38 5.92 -7.46
N GLN A 91 -11.99 7.06 -7.17
CA GLN A 91 -11.24 8.32 -7.01
C GLN A 91 -10.26 8.28 -5.83
N ILE A 92 -10.62 7.61 -4.72
CA ILE A 92 -9.72 7.41 -3.58
C ILE A 92 -8.60 6.43 -3.97
N GLU A 93 -8.94 5.31 -4.61
CA GLU A 93 -7.96 4.33 -5.09
C GLU A 93 -6.93 4.96 -6.03
N MET A 94 -7.38 5.82 -6.95
CA MET A 94 -6.49 6.58 -7.83
C MET A 94 -5.51 7.45 -7.04
N LYS A 95 -5.98 8.17 -6.02
CA LYS A 95 -5.11 9.01 -5.17
C LYS A 95 -4.07 8.17 -4.41
N VAL A 96 -4.45 6.99 -3.92
CA VAL A 96 -3.51 6.06 -3.27
C VAL A 96 -2.44 5.62 -4.25
N ILE A 97 -2.83 5.20 -5.46
CA ILE A 97 -1.88 4.80 -6.51
C ILE A 97 -0.95 5.95 -6.91
N GLU A 98 -1.47 7.17 -7.03
CA GLU A 98 -0.67 8.37 -7.29
C GLU A 98 0.33 8.64 -6.16
N GLY A 99 -0.09 8.52 -4.90
CA GLY A 99 0.81 8.65 -3.74
C GLY A 99 1.92 7.59 -3.75
N LEU A 100 1.59 6.34 -4.08
CA LEU A 100 2.58 5.27 -4.22
C LEU A 100 3.57 5.52 -5.37
N LYS A 101 3.11 6.08 -6.50
CA LYS A 101 4.00 6.47 -7.61
C LYS A 101 4.99 7.55 -7.19
N ILE A 102 4.51 8.61 -6.54
CA ILE A 102 5.37 9.68 -6.02
C ILE A 102 6.38 9.12 -5.00
N GLY A 103 5.93 8.24 -4.11
CA GLY A 103 6.81 7.55 -3.16
C GLY A 103 7.88 6.72 -3.86
N ASN A 104 7.53 5.95 -4.89
CA ASN A 104 8.47 5.17 -5.68
C ASN A 104 9.48 6.06 -6.42
N GLU A 105 9.02 7.17 -7.02
CA GLU A 105 9.90 8.16 -7.66
C GLU A 105 10.87 8.81 -6.67
N CYS A 106 10.42 9.12 -5.45
CA CYS A 106 11.28 9.65 -4.39
C CYS A 106 12.34 8.63 -3.97
N LEU A 107 11.95 7.37 -3.75
CA LEU A 107 12.87 6.29 -3.41
C LEU A 107 13.91 6.07 -4.52
N ASN A 108 13.49 6.09 -5.79
CA ASN A 108 14.42 5.96 -6.92
C ASN A 108 15.45 7.10 -6.96
N LYS A 109 15.03 8.34 -6.67
CA LYS A 109 15.95 9.49 -6.58
C LYS A 109 16.92 9.33 -5.41
N MET A 110 16.45 8.91 -4.23
CA MET A 110 17.31 8.64 -3.08
C MET A 110 18.32 7.53 -3.36
N HIS A 111 17.90 6.44 -4.01
CA HIS A 111 18.81 5.37 -4.42
C HIS A 111 19.90 5.86 -5.37
N GLN A 112 19.58 6.76 -6.32
CA GLN A 112 20.57 7.32 -7.25
C GLN A 112 21.63 8.18 -6.55
N VAL A 113 21.23 9.00 -5.57
CA VAL A 113 22.16 9.85 -4.81
C VAL A 113 23.08 9.01 -3.91
N MET A 114 22.53 7.99 -3.24
CA MET A 114 23.30 7.14 -2.33
C MET A 114 24.29 6.20 -3.03
N SER A 115 23.95 5.64 -4.20
CA SER A 115 24.78 4.61 -4.83
C SER A 115 26.01 5.13 -5.58
N ILE A 116 26.03 6.42 -5.96
CA ILE A 116 27.11 6.98 -6.76
C ILE A 116 28.18 7.59 -5.85
N GLU A 117 27.78 8.44 -4.90
CA GLU A 117 28.72 9.18 -4.04
C GLU A 117 29.49 8.25 -3.07
N GLU A 118 28.81 7.26 -2.48
CA GLU A 118 29.45 6.33 -1.53
C GLU A 118 30.42 5.35 -2.23
N VAL A 119 30.09 4.90 -3.45
CA VAL A 119 30.94 3.95 -4.21
C VAL A 119 32.17 4.64 -4.79
N GLU A 120 32.04 5.86 -5.32
CA GLU A 120 33.19 6.64 -5.82
C GLU A 120 34.17 7.00 -4.69
N ARG A 121 33.65 7.36 -3.51
CA ARG A 121 34.46 7.65 -2.32
C ARG A 121 35.24 6.42 -1.84
N ILE A 122 34.60 5.26 -1.74
CA ILE A 122 35.24 4.01 -1.29
C ILE A 122 36.35 3.56 -2.26
N ILE A 123 36.13 3.67 -3.58
CA ILE A 123 37.15 3.29 -4.56
C ILE A 123 38.35 4.24 -4.49
N GLY A 124 38.11 5.55 -4.33
CA GLY A 124 39.18 6.54 -4.13
C GLY A 124 40.00 6.26 -2.87
N GLU A 125 39.35 6.11 -1.72
CA GLU A 125 40.01 5.82 -0.44
C GLU A 125 40.80 4.50 -0.47
N THR A 126 40.32 3.48 -1.20
CA THR A 126 41.01 2.18 -1.32
C THR A 126 42.21 2.26 -2.27
N GLN A 127 42.08 2.97 -3.40
CA GLN A 127 43.21 3.16 -4.32
C GLN A 127 44.33 3.96 -3.67
N ASP A 128 44.00 5.05 -2.97
CA ASP A 128 44.96 5.88 -2.26
C ASP A 128 45.68 5.08 -1.16
N ALA A 129 44.96 4.22 -0.43
CA ALA A 129 45.56 3.34 0.59
C ALA A 129 46.51 2.30 -0.03
N VAL A 130 46.16 1.71 -1.18
CA VAL A 130 47.03 0.76 -1.90
C VAL A 130 48.27 1.46 -2.45
N GLU A 131 48.13 2.68 -2.98
CA GLU A 131 49.25 3.46 -3.50
C GLU A 131 50.19 3.92 -2.37
N TYR A 132 49.64 4.32 -1.22
CA TYR A 132 50.43 4.62 -0.03
C TYR A 132 51.19 3.40 0.49
N GLN A 133 50.54 2.22 0.54
CA GLN A 133 51.21 0.97 0.90
C GLN A 133 52.32 0.63 -0.08
N ARG A 134 52.09 0.81 -1.39
CA ARG A 134 53.11 0.58 -2.41
C ARG A 134 54.30 1.54 -2.29
N GLN A 135 54.05 2.81 -1.94
CA GLN A 135 55.11 3.77 -1.66
C GLN A 135 55.92 3.36 -0.42
N ILE A 136 55.27 2.85 0.63
CA ILE A 136 55.96 2.27 1.79
C ILE A 136 56.81 1.08 1.34
N ASP A 137 56.25 0.14 0.59
CA ASP A 137 56.94 -1.05 0.12
C ASP A 137 58.16 -0.68 -0.76
N GLU A 138 58.05 0.35 -1.62
CA GLU A 138 59.15 0.83 -2.47
C GLU A 138 60.25 1.53 -1.67
N ILE A 139 59.88 2.34 -0.66
CA ILE A 139 60.83 2.98 0.26
C ILE A 139 61.56 1.91 1.09
N LEU A 140 60.86 0.88 1.55
CA LEU A 140 61.45 -0.20 2.34
C LEU A 140 62.35 -1.10 1.48
N ALA A 141 61.92 -1.47 0.28
CA ALA A 141 62.70 -2.33 -0.63
C ALA A 141 64.01 -1.69 -1.11
N GLY A 142 64.09 -0.36 -1.13
CA GLY A 142 65.31 0.37 -1.51
C GLY A 142 66.31 0.61 -0.37
N SER A 143 65.94 0.33 0.89
CA SER A 143 66.70 0.75 2.08
C SER A 143 67.21 -0.39 2.96
N LEU A 144 66.86 -1.65 2.68
CA LEU A 144 67.21 -2.79 3.52
C LEU A 144 68.42 -3.53 2.93
N THR A 145 69.41 -3.90 3.77
CA THR A 145 70.57 -4.71 3.36
C THR A 145 70.38 -6.18 3.72
N GLU A 146 71.10 -7.12 3.09
CA GLU A 146 70.96 -8.56 3.38
C GLU A 146 71.19 -8.91 4.86
N GLU A 147 72.05 -8.16 5.57
CA GLU A 147 72.28 -8.34 7.01
C GLU A 147 71.08 -7.92 7.87
N ASP A 148 70.31 -6.91 7.42
CA ASP A 148 69.09 -6.45 8.10
C ASP A 148 67.93 -7.44 7.88
N GLU A 149 67.86 -8.07 6.70
CA GLU A 149 66.86 -9.09 6.38
C GLU A 149 67.01 -10.34 7.26
N ASP A 150 68.24 -10.80 7.50
CA ASP A 150 68.53 -11.94 8.38
C ASP A 150 68.17 -11.64 9.85
N ALA A 151 68.45 -10.44 10.34
CA ALA A 151 68.08 -10.02 11.70
C ALA A 151 66.55 -9.94 11.88
N ILE A 152 65.82 -9.43 10.89
CA ILE A 152 64.35 -9.38 10.89
C ILE A 152 63.75 -10.80 10.85
N LEU A 153 64.33 -11.71 10.08
CA LEU A 153 63.88 -13.11 10.05
C LEU A 153 64.07 -13.79 11.40
N GLU A 154 65.15 -13.49 12.12
CA GLU A 154 65.39 -14.02 13.47
C GLU A 154 64.38 -13.46 14.48
N GLU A 155 64.08 -12.15 14.44
CA GLU A 155 63.02 -11.54 15.27
C GLU A 155 61.61 -12.08 14.94
N LEU A 156 61.28 -12.26 13.66
CA LEU A 156 60.00 -12.83 13.23
C LEU A 156 59.81 -14.24 13.80
N ASN A 157 60.86 -15.07 13.74
CA ASN A 157 60.88 -16.41 14.32
C ASN A 157 60.72 -16.40 15.85
N ALA A 158 61.32 -15.43 16.54
CA ALA A 158 61.15 -15.27 17.99
C ALA A 158 59.70 -14.93 18.37
N ILE A 159 59.05 -14.00 17.65
CA ILE A 159 57.65 -13.62 17.89
C ILE A 159 56.69 -14.79 17.60
N THR A 160 56.97 -15.60 16.58
CA THR A 160 56.13 -16.77 16.26
C THR A 160 56.27 -17.90 17.26
N GLN A 161 57.44 -18.05 17.89
CA GLN A 161 57.64 -19.02 18.98
C GLN A 161 57.02 -18.57 20.30
N GLU A 162 56.97 -17.26 20.57
CA GLU A 162 56.34 -16.69 21.78
C GLU A 162 54.80 -16.83 21.79
N GLN A 163 54.16 -17.05 20.64
CA GLN A 163 52.71 -17.22 20.49
C GLN A 163 52.20 -18.69 20.55
N ILE A 164 53.02 -19.65 21.00
CA ILE A 164 52.59 -21.05 21.18
C ILE A 164 52.65 -21.48 22.65
N GLU A 165 51.92 -20.78 23.52
CA GLU A 165 51.34 -21.38 24.74
C GLU A 165 49.87 -20.93 24.84
N LEU A 166 48.98 -21.71 24.22
CA LEU A 166 47.53 -21.56 24.39
C LEU A 166 47.10 -22.35 25.64
N PRO A 167 46.66 -21.71 26.74
CA PRO A 167 46.06 -22.42 27.86
C PRO A 167 44.70 -23.02 27.48
N GLU A 168 44.43 -24.24 27.97
CA GLU A 168 43.18 -24.99 27.75
C GLU A 168 41.94 -24.16 28.16
N VAL A 169 40.98 -24.05 27.24
CA VAL A 169 39.74 -23.30 27.40
C VAL A 169 38.90 -23.86 28.57
N PRO A 170 38.61 -23.08 29.63
CA PRO A 170 37.70 -23.50 30.69
C PRO A 170 36.28 -23.70 30.16
N SER A 171 35.70 -24.88 30.41
CA SER A 171 34.35 -25.26 30.03
C SER A 171 33.38 -25.04 31.21
N GLU A 172 32.90 -23.82 31.38
CA GLU A 172 31.78 -23.51 32.28
C GLU A 172 30.55 -23.03 31.49
N PRO A 173 29.35 -23.64 31.68
CA PRO A 173 28.14 -23.23 30.99
C PRO A 173 27.57 -21.91 31.54
N LEU A 174 27.14 -21.04 30.64
CA LEU A 174 26.58 -19.72 30.94
C LEU A 174 25.27 -19.80 31.76
N PRO A 175 25.02 -18.87 32.70
CA PRO A 175 23.82 -18.87 33.55
C PRO A 175 22.53 -18.59 32.76
N GLU A 176 21.48 -19.36 33.02
CA GLU A 176 20.12 -19.14 32.50
C GLU A 176 19.47 -17.90 33.16
N GLU A 177 19.10 -16.90 32.35
CA GLU A 177 18.28 -15.78 32.84
C GLU A 177 16.79 -16.15 32.90
N VAL A 178 16.20 -15.83 34.06
CA VAL A 178 14.81 -16.06 34.48
C VAL A 178 13.78 -15.28 33.64
N PRO A 179 12.61 -15.88 33.30
CA PRO A 179 11.64 -15.27 32.39
C PRO A 179 10.70 -14.30 33.13
N GLY A 180 10.90 -13.00 32.92
CA GLY A 180 9.99 -11.94 33.38
C GLY A 180 9.20 -11.31 32.23
N THR A 181 7.88 -11.55 32.23
CA THR A 181 6.82 -10.90 31.41
C THR A 181 6.63 -11.39 29.97
N LEU A 182 6.14 -12.64 29.85
CA LEU A 182 5.53 -13.13 28.61
C LEU A 182 4.15 -12.46 28.41
N SER A 183 4.12 -11.47 27.53
CA SER A 183 2.90 -10.94 26.91
C SER A 183 2.02 -12.07 26.39
N LEU A 184 0.68 -11.94 26.46
CA LEU A 184 -0.29 -12.92 25.97
C LEU A 184 0.02 -13.41 24.53
N CYS A 185 0.62 -12.56 23.69
CA CYS A 185 1.09 -12.93 22.35
C CYS A 185 2.17 -14.02 22.36
N ALA A 186 3.09 -14.00 23.32
CA ALA A 186 4.16 -14.98 23.42
C ALA A 186 3.64 -16.35 23.89
N LEU A 187 2.65 -16.38 24.80
CA LEU A 187 1.95 -17.62 25.17
C LEU A 187 1.16 -18.21 24.00
N GLN A 188 0.54 -17.36 23.18
CA GLN A 188 -0.23 -17.80 22.01
C GLN A 188 0.66 -18.34 20.89
N LEU A 189 1.83 -17.71 20.67
CA LEU A 189 2.87 -18.20 19.75
C LEU A 189 3.52 -19.49 20.26
N TRP A 190 3.80 -19.60 21.55
CA TRP A 190 4.38 -20.81 22.13
C TRP A 190 3.41 -22.00 22.06
N LEU A 191 2.11 -21.79 22.32
CA LEU A 191 1.10 -22.83 22.12
C LEU A 191 0.98 -23.25 20.65
N LEU A 192 1.06 -22.31 19.70
CA LEU A 192 1.03 -22.62 18.27
C LEU A 192 2.26 -23.42 17.81
N VAL A 193 3.45 -23.03 18.26
CA VAL A 193 4.70 -23.77 17.98
C VAL A 193 4.66 -25.17 18.60
N ARG A 194 4.12 -25.30 19.82
CA ARG A 194 3.98 -26.60 20.50
C ARG A 194 2.91 -27.50 19.84
N LEU A 195 1.82 -26.92 19.33
CA LEU A 195 0.78 -27.66 18.60
C LEU A 195 1.28 -28.14 17.22
N LEU A 196 2.09 -27.32 16.53
CA LEU A 196 2.70 -27.67 15.25
C LEU A 196 3.78 -28.76 15.38
N SER A 197 4.53 -28.77 16.48
CA SER A 197 5.53 -29.80 16.74
C SER A 197 4.92 -31.15 17.16
N SER A 198 3.63 -31.20 17.49
CA SER A 198 2.93 -32.44 17.86
C SER A 198 2.16 -33.09 16.69
N ILE A 199 2.22 -32.48 15.50
CA ILE A 199 1.59 -32.97 14.25
C ILE A 199 2.65 -33.55 13.29
N LYS A 200 3.87 -33.81 13.76
CA LYS A 200 4.92 -34.47 12.98
C LYS A 200 5.51 -35.66 13.72
#